data_AF-A0A962MQ04-F1
#
_entry.id   AF-A0A962MQ04-F1
#
_cell.length_a   1.000
_cell.length_b   1.000
_cell.length_c   1.000
_cell.angle_alpha   90.00
_cell.angle_beta   90.00
_cell.angle_gamma   90.00
#
_symmetry.space_group_name_H-M   'P 1'
#
loop_
_entity.id
_entity.type
_entity.pdbx_description
1 polymer ?
#
loop_
_entity_poly.entity_id
_entity_poly.type
_entity_poly.pdbx_seq_one_letter_code
_entity_poly.pdbx_strand_id
1 'polypeptide(L)'
;MTKSELIQRLAERSPHLYLRDIEKIVDTIFDEITQALVNGNRVELRGFGAFSVKHRDARIGRNPRTGESVHVEAKRLPFFKTGKGLRERLNDETPSDDSSSSEDSWY
;
A
#
# COMPACT_ATOMS: atom_id res chain seq x y z
N MET A 1 10.53 -0.80 10.70
CA MET A 1 10.20 0.62 10.90
C MET A 1 8.87 0.71 11.63
N THR A 2 8.84 1.31 12.82
CA THR A 2 7.60 1.61 13.57
C THR A 2 7.06 2.99 13.19
N LYS A 3 5.83 3.32 13.64
CA LYS A 3 5.24 4.66 13.44
C LYS A 3 6.09 5.75 14.09
N SER A 4 6.56 5.54 15.31
CA SER A 4 7.41 6.49 16.03
C SER A 4 8.74 6.72 15.30
N GLU A 5 9.36 5.66 14.79
CA GLU A 5 10.58 5.78 13.96
C GLU A 5 10.32 6.56 12.66
N LEU A 6 9.16 6.36 12.01
CA LEU A 6 8.78 7.14 10.84
C LEU A 6 8.65 8.62 11.17
N ILE A 7 7.95 8.97 12.26
CA ILE A 7 7.76 10.36 12.70
C ILE A 7 9.12 11.02 12.98
N GLN A 8 10.01 10.34 13.72
CA GLN A 8 11.36 10.86 13.99
C GLN A 8 12.14 11.13 12.70
N ARG A 9 12.16 10.18 11.76
CA ARG A 9 12.82 10.35 10.46
C ARG A 9 12.23 11.48 9.63
N LEU A 10 10.92 11.70 9.70
CA LEU A 10 10.26 12.82 9.03
C LEU A 10 10.63 14.17 9.68
N ALA A 11 10.74 14.22 11.00
CA ALA A 11 11.17 15.40 11.74
C ALA A 11 12.61 15.79 11.42
N GLU A 12 13.52 14.82 11.37
CA GLU A 12 14.92 15.05 10.95
C GLU A 12 15.02 15.62 9.53
N ARG A 13 14.16 15.17 8.61
CA ARG A 13 14.13 15.61 7.22
C ARG A 13 13.36 16.92 7.00
N SER A 14 12.53 17.31 7.97
CA SER A 14 11.64 18.47 7.88
C SER A 14 11.83 19.39 9.09
N PRO A 15 13.03 19.97 9.28
CA PRO A 15 13.37 20.72 10.49
C PRO A 15 12.54 22.00 10.70
N HIS A 16 11.80 22.43 9.69
CA HIS A 16 10.90 23.58 9.73
C HIS A 16 9.49 23.25 10.27
N LEU A 17 9.17 21.96 10.49
CA LEU A 17 7.89 21.53 11.04
C LEU A 17 8.04 21.14 12.51
N TYR A 18 7.04 21.46 13.33
CA TYR A 18 7.01 20.96 14.70
C TYR A 18 6.68 19.46 14.72
N LEU A 19 7.27 18.73 15.67
CA LEU A 19 7.04 17.29 15.85
C LEU A 19 5.55 16.94 15.92
N ARG A 20 4.78 17.72 16.70
CA ARG A 20 3.33 17.56 16.84
C ARG A 20 2.57 17.67 15.52
N ASP A 21 3.06 18.48 14.58
CA ASP A 21 2.40 18.69 13.30
C ASP A 21 2.70 17.51 12.37
N ILE A 22 3.91 16.95 12.43
CA ILE A 22 4.28 15.73 11.72
C ILE A 22 3.47 14.53 12.24
N GLU A 23 3.34 14.39 13.56
CA GLU A 23 2.48 13.38 14.19
C GLU A 23 1.05 13.46 13.64
N LYS A 24 0.45 14.66 13.66
CA LYS A 24 -0.89 14.89 13.12
C LYS A 24 -1.00 14.56 11.64
N ILE A 25 -0.01 14.94 10.83
CA ILE A 25 0.00 14.66 9.39
C ILE A 25 0.02 13.15 9.15
N VAL A 26 0.89 12.41 9.85
CA VAL A 26 0.97 10.95 9.74
C VAL A 26 -0.35 10.30 10.14
N ASP A 27 -0.96 10.74 11.24
CA ASP A 27 -2.26 10.24 11.71
C ASP A 27 -3.36 10.49 10.69
N THR A 28 -3.43 11.72 10.18
CA THR A 28 -4.41 12.13 9.16
C THR A 28 -4.28 11.26 7.91
N ILE A 29 -3.06 10.94 7.46
CA ILE A 29 -2.86 10.06 6.30
C ILE A 29 -3.44 8.66 6.54
N PHE A 30 -3.19 8.06 7.71
CA PHE A 30 -3.73 6.74 8.04
C PHE A 30 -5.25 6.75 8.20
N ASP A 31 -5.79 7.81 8.78
CA ASP A 31 -7.23 7.99 8.95
C ASP A 31 -7.93 8.13 7.61
N GLU A 32 -7.43 8.96 6.69
CA GLU A 32 -8.00 9.13 5.36
C GLU A 32 -7.96 7.83 4.53
N ILE A 33 -6.85 7.07 4.59
CA ILE A 33 -6.78 5.75 3.95
C ILE A 33 -7.84 4.81 4.56
N THR A 34 -7.97 4.81 5.88
CA THR A 34 -8.92 3.96 6.59
C THR A 34 -10.37 4.29 6.21
N GLN A 35 -10.74 5.57 6.24
CA GLN A 35 -12.08 6.03 5.89
C GLN A 35 -12.43 5.72 4.43
N ALA A 36 -11.48 5.92 3.51
CA ALA A 36 -11.67 5.53 2.12
C ALA A 36 -11.99 4.03 1.98
N LEU A 37 -11.25 3.16 2.67
CA LEU A 37 -11.50 1.71 2.65
C LEU A 37 -12.81 1.32 3.33
N VAL A 38 -13.19 1.96 4.43
CA VAL A 38 -14.50 1.75 5.09
C VAL A 38 -15.64 2.06 4.11
N ASN A 39 -15.49 3.12 3.33
CA ASN A 39 -16.45 3.52 2.29
C ASN A 39 -16.39 2.66 1.01
N GLY A 40 -15.48 1.68 0.95
CA GLY A 40 -15.30 0.81 -0.23
C GLY A 40 -14.50 1.46 -1.37
N ASN A 41 -13.94 2.64 -1.15
CA ASN A 41 -13.13 3.35 -2.13
C ASN A 41 -11.74 2.72 -2.24
N ARG A 42 -11.10 2.94 -3.38
CA ARG A 42 -9.71 2.58 -3.65
C ARG A 42 -8.82 3.79 -3.42
N VAL A 43 -7.71 3.60 -2.71
CA VAL A 43 -6.67 4.62 -2.52
C VAL A 43 -5.45 4.24 -3.32
N GLU A 44 -5.00 5.10 -4.23
CA GLU A 44 -3.81 4.87 -5.04
C GLU A 44 -2.71 5.88 -4.68
N LEU A 45 -1.56 5.36 -4.29
CA LEU A 45 -0.33 6.12 -4.06
C LEU A 45 0.65 5.77 -5.18
N ARG A 46 0.67 6.60 -6.25
CA ARG A 46 1.46 6.33 -7.46
C ARG A 46 2.92 6.03 -7.12
N GLY A 47 3.49 5.04 -7.80
CA GLY A 47 4.84 4.55 -7.53
C GLY A 47 4.95 3.61 -6.32
N PHE A 48 4.10 3.74 -5.31
CA PHE A 48 4.11 2.91 -4.10
C PHE A 48 3.17 1.70 -4.22
N GLY A 49 1.89 1.95 -4.50
CA GLY A 49 0.88 0.90 -4.62
C GLY A 49 -0.54 1.42 -4.39
N ALA A 50 -1.48 0.50 -4.22
CA ALA A 50 -2.89 0.84 -4.00
C ALA A 50 -3.54 -0.02 -2.94
N PHE A 51 -4.31 0.62 -2.06
CA PHE A 51 -5.18 -0.02 -1.08
C PHE A 51 -6.60 -0.14 -1.65
N SER A 52 -7.22 -1.28 -1.42
CA SER A 52 -8.60 -1.58 -1.86
C SER A 52 -9.25 -2.56 -0.90
N VAL A 53 -10.56 -2.72 -0.97
CA VAL A 53 -11.28 -3.74 -0.22
C VAL A 53 -11.56 -4.95 -1.12
N LYS A 54 -11.21 -6.15 -0.64
CA LYS A 54 -11.64 -7.41 -1.24
C LYS A 54 -12.79 -8.00 -0.44
N HIS A 55 -13.82 -8.45 -1.15
CA HIS A 55 -14.91 -9.23 -0.59
C HIS A 55 -14.54 -10.71 -0.67
N ARG A 56 -14.71 -11.43 0.44
CA ARG A 56 -14.61 -12.88 0.51
C ARG A 56 -15.97 -13.42 0.88
N ASP A 57 -16.51 -14.26 0.02
CA ASP A 57 -17.82 -14.87 0.24
C ASP A 57 -17.77 -15.88 1.39
N ALA A 58 -18.95 -16.13 1.97
CA ALA A 58 -19.11 -17.15 2.98
C ALA A 58 -18.78 -18.52 2.38
N ARG A 59 -18.14 -19.38 3.18
CA ARG A 59 -17.77 -20.72 2.76
C ARG A 59 -17.70 -21.68 3.93
N ILE A 60 -17.77 -22.97 3.64
CA ILE A 60 -17.46 -24.01 4.61
C ILE A 60 -15.95 -24.26 4.57
N GLY A 61 -15.29 -24.01 5.70
CA GLY A 61 -13.88 -24.35 5.94
C GLY A 61 -13.76 -25.63 6.76
N ARG A 62 -12.51 -26.02 7.05
CA ARG A 62 -12.20 -27.07 8.03
C ARG A 62 -11.29 -26.53 9.11
N ASN A 63 -11.55 -26.94 10.35
CA ASN A 63 -10.67 -26.66 11.46
C ASN A 63 -9.34 -27.42 11.26
N PRO A 64 -8.18 -26.74 11.17
CA PRO A 64 -6.91 -27.43 10.94
C PRO A 64 -6.53 -28.41 12.06
N ARG A 65 -7.07 -28.21 13.27
CA ARG A 65 -6.77 -29.04 14.45
C ARG A 65 -7.69 -30.25 14.59
N THR A 66 -8.98 -30.15 14.24
CA THR A 66 -9.98 -31.21 14.45
C THR A 66 -10.52 -31.83 13.16
N GLY A 67 -10.33 -31.18 12.01
CA GLY A 67 -10.85 -31.62 10.72
C GLY A 67 -12.35 -31.37 10.52
N GLU A 68 -13.05 -30.90 11.54
CA GLU A 68 -14.48 -30.61 11.51
C GLU A 68 -14.80 -29.46 10.56
N SER A 69 -15.98 -29.52 9.95
CA SER A 69 -16.49 -28.48 9.07
C SER A 69 -16.90 -27.26 9.90
N VAL A 70 -16.42 -26.08 9.51
CA VAL A 70 -16.74 -24.82 10.19
C VAL A 70 -17.27 -23.81 9.18
N HIS A 71 -18.36 -23.12 9.53
CA HIS A 71 -18.88 -22.05 8.71
C HIS A 71 -18.00 -20.80 8.84
N VAL A 72 -17.55 -20.26 7.71
CA VAL A 72 -16.78 -19.01 7.65
C VAL A 72 -17.66 -17.97 6.99
N GLU A 73 -18.00 -16.93 7.75
CA GLU A 73 -18.83 -15.84 7.27
C GLU A 73 -18.14 -15.02 6.18
N ALA A 74 -18.97 -14.38 5.34
CA ALA A 74 -18.48 -13.43 4.36
C ALA A 74 -17.83 -12.23 5.06
N LYS A 75 -16.72 -11.72 4.52
CA LYS A 75 -16.04 -10.57 5.10
C LYS A 75 -15.34 -9.71 4.08
N ARG A 76 -15.19 -8.44 4.45
CA ARG A 76 -14.37 -7.45 3.74
C ARG A 76 -12.97 -7.43 4.34
N LEU A 77 -11.97 -7.42 3.48
CA LEU A 77 -10.56 -7.40 3.89
C LEU A 77 -9.83 -6.27 3.16
N PRO A 78 -8.96 -5.52 3.85
CA PRO A 78 -8.04 -4.63 3.16
C PRO A 78 -7.09 -5.46 2.29
N PHE A 79 -6.79 -4.93 1.11
CA PHE A 79 -5.85 -5.52 0.16
C PHE A 79 -4.94 -4.43 -0.38
N PHE A 80 -3.64 -4.65 -0.26
CA PHE A 80 -2.62 -3.81 -0.86
C PHE A 80 -2.08 -4.48 -2.14
N LYS A 81 -2.11 -3.74 -3.24
CA LYS A 81 -1.43 -4.10 -4.49
C LYS A 81 -0.17 -3.26 -4.61
N THR A 82 0.98 -3.91 -4.62
CA THR A 82 2.29 -3.25 -4.82
C THR A 82 2.35 -2.57 -6.19
N GLY A 83 2.83 -1.32 -6.21
CA GLY A 83 3.07 -0.56 -7.43
C GLY A 83 4.36 -0.98 -8.12
N LYS A 84 4.47 -0.68 -9.42
CA LYS A 84 5.66 -0.97 -10.24
C LYS A 84 6.93 -0.40 -9.61
N GLY A 85 6.92 0.88 -9.23
CA GLY A 85 8.09 1.56 -8.65
C GLY A 85 8.59 0.95 -7.33
N LEU A 86 7.69 0.51 -6.45
CA LEU A 86 8.08 -0.20 -5.22
C LEU A 86 8.66 -1.59 -5.55
N ARG A 87 8.05 -2.34 -6.47
CA ARG A 87 8.55 -3.65 -6.89
C ARG A 87 9.95 -3.56 -7.50
N GLU A 88 10.18 -2.60 -8.38
CA GLU A 88 11.48 -2.39 -9.05
C GLU A 88 12.58 -2.07 -8.04
N ARG A 89 12.32 -1.12 -7.13
CA ARG A 89 13.26 -0.75 -6.06
C ARG A 89 13.57 -1.88 -5.08
N LEU A 90 12.69 -2.86 -4.95
CA LEU A 90 12.92 -4.03 -4.09
C LEU A 90 13.77 -5.11 -4.76
N ASN A 91 13.78 -5.14 -6.10
CA ASN A 91 14.44 -6.19 -6.88
C ASN A 91 15.70 -5.70 -7.61
N ASP A 92 16.13 -4.46 -7.36
CA ASP A 92 17.22 -3.79 -8.09
C ASP A 92 17.07 -3.84 -9.63
N GLU A 93 15.81 -3.94 -10.10
CA GLU A 93 15.45 -3.71 -11.50
C GLU A 93 15.53 -2.19 -11.72
N THR A 94 16.75 -1.65 -11.75
CA THR A 94 17.00 -0.33 -12.33
C THR A 94 16.39 -0.38 -13.73
N PRO A 95 15.51 0.54 -14.13
CA PRO A 95 15.09 0.61 -15.52
C PRO A 95 16.39 0.78 -16.30
N SER A 96 16.77 -0.24 -17.08
CA SER A 96 17.67 -0.03 -18.18
C SER A 96 16.97 1.01 -19.04
N ASP A 97 17.52 2.22 -19.08
CA ASP A 97 17.15 3.26 -20.04
C ASP A 97 17.43 2.69 -21.44
N ASP A 98 16.55 1.82 -21.92
CA ASP A 98 16.50 1.36 -23.29
C ASP A 98 15.46 2.22 -24.01
N SER A 99 15.73 3.53 -24.02
CA SER A 99 15.01 4.52 -24.81
C SER A 99 15.91 5.16 -25.86
N SER A 100 16.88 4.41 -26.39
CA SER A 100 17.45 4.70 -27.71
C SER A 100 16.77 3.82 -28.76
N SER A 101 15.44 3.92 -28.87
CA SER A 101 14.79 3.58 -30.13
C SER A 101 15.11 4.69 -31.12
N SER A 102 16.14 4.41 -31.93
CA SER A 102 16.16 4.65 -33.37
C SER A 102 15.37 5.87 -33.84
N GLU A 103 16.08 6.97 -34.11
CA GLU A 103 15.64 7.97 -35.07
C GLU A 103 15.52 7.31 -36.46
N ASP A 104 14.39 6.66 -36.72
CA ASP A 104 14.01 6.23 -38.05
C ASP A 104 13.55 7.45 -38.86
N SER A 105 14.50 7.98 -39.61
CA SER A 105 14.42 8.14 -41.07
C SER A 105 13.05 8.53 -41.64
N TRP A 106 12.87 9.84 -41.81
CA TRP A 106 12.08 10.41 -42.90
C TRP A 106 12.86 11.57 -43.52
N TYR A 107 13.73 11.27 -44.48
CA TYR A 107 13.99 11.99 -45.73
C TYR A 107 14.90 11.16 -46.63
#